data_AF-A0A5N9H8P0-F1
#
_entry.id   AF-A0A5N9H8P0-F1
#
_cell.length_a   1.000
_cell.length_b   1.000
_cell.length_c   1.000
_cell.angle_alpha   90.00
_cell.angle_beta   90.00
_cell.angle_gamma   90.00
#
_symmetry.space_group_name_H-M   'P 1'
#
loop_
_entity.id
_entity.type
_entity.pdbx_description
1 polymer ?
#
loop_
_entity_poly.entity_id
_entity_poly.type
_entity_poly.pdbx_seq_one_letter_code
_entity_poly.pdbx_strand_id
1 'polypeptide(L)'
;PKKTKKDAETTEVAENLVSTMAGRVQLSRGALSIVWEDVEEREHMISRSALLLVNTGDEVTAGQALTQGPLNPHDILNIRGKDELQKYLVDEVQQVYRSQGVAIHDKHIEIILRQMLRRVQVESTGDTELIPGQMVDKFEFQDRNARVLAEGGEPATAKPMLLGVTRASLLTDSFLAAASFQETTRVLTQAAVSGAHDWLLGLKENVIIGRLIPAQVDSLQMEEEALPEPVLSMVESSADDWLEIASQGLGPIGASPDVGSDTTGMISVVDEEVETRDTEGSDDEDIDLNGDADSPNIFSPTEE
;
A
#
# COMPACT_ATOMS: atom_id res chain seq x y z
N PRO A 1 -9.33 -4.87 -29.69
CA PRO A 1 -8.07 -5.65 -29.68
C PRO A 1 -8.15 -6.85 -30.63
N LYS A 2 -7.47 -6.69 -31.78
CA LYS A 2 -6.94 -7.70 -32.72
C LYS A 2 -7.56 -9.11 -32.67
N LYS A 3 -8.47 -9.37 -33.61
CA LYS A 3 -8.71 -10.72 -34.13
C LYS A 3 -7.37 -11.24 -34.66
N THR A 4 -6.78 -12.21 -33.97
CA THR A 4 -5.69 -13.00 -34.53
C THR A 4 -6.22 -13.63 -35.81
N LYS A 5 -5.61 -13.25 -36.93
CA LYS A 5 -5.79 -13.87 -38.23
C LYS A 5 -5.49 -15.36 -38.03
N LYS A 6 -6.54 -16.17 -38.01
CA LYS A 6 -6.38 -17.61 -38.14
C LYS A 6 -6.04 -17.82 -39.60
N ASP A 7 -4.78 -18.13 -39.85
CA ASP A 7 -4.22 -18.38 -41.15
C ASP A 7 -5.15 -19.31 -41.93
N ALA A 8 -5.57 -18.86 -43.11
CA ALA A 8 -6.31 -19.68 -44.03
C ALA A 8 -5.32 -20.73 -44.57
N GLU A 9 -5.20 -21.83 -43.84
CA GLU A 9 -4.43 -22.99 -44.27
C GLU A 9 -4.99 -23.48 -45.61
N THR A 10 -4.11 -23.41 -46.59
CA THR A 10 -4.18 -24.03 -47.91
C THR A 10 -4.82 -25.40 -47.80
N THR A 11 -5.94 -25.60 -48.48
CA THR A 11 -6.64 -26.89 -48.56
C THR A 11 -5.84 -27.80 -49.48
N GLU A 12 -4.75 -28.38 -48.96
CA GLU A 12 -4.05 -29.48 -49.61
C GLU A 12 -5.00 -30.68 -49.62
N VAL A 13 -5.25 -31.22 -50.82
CA VAL A 13 -6.07 -32.42 -51.00
C VAL A 13 -5.26 -33.61 -50.49
N ALA A 14 -5.41 -33.94 -49.21
CA ALA A 14 -4.76 -35.08 -48.60
C ALA A 14 -5.41 -36.38 -49.10
N GLU A 15 -4.66 -37.19 -49.85
CA GLU A 15 -5.13 -38.47 -50.41
C GLU A 15 -5.37 -39.54 -49.33
N ASN A 16 -4.78 -39.38 -48.14
CA ASN A 16 -5.00 -40.23 -46.97
C ASN A 16 -5.03 -39.37 -45.69
N LEU A 17 -6.23 -39.10 -45.19
CA LEU A 17 -6.44 -38.37 -43.94
C LEU A 17 -6.65 -39.36 -42.78
N VAL A 18 -5.78 -39.33 -41.77
CA VAL A 18 -5.91 -40.10 -40.53
C VAL A 18 -6.35 -39.14 -39.41
N SER A 19 -7.37 -39.52 -38.63
CA SER A 19 -7.82 -38.71 -37.50
C SER A 19 -6.78 -38.71 -36.37
N THR A 20 -6.37 -37.53 -35.91
CA THR A 20 -5.50 -37.37 -34.73
C THR A 20 -6.26 -37.50 -33.42
N MET A 21 -7.59 -37.31 -33.43
CA MET A 21 -8.44 -37.30 -32.23
C MET A 21 -9.69 -38.16 -32.43
N ALA A 22 -10.12 -38.82 -31.35
CA ALA A 22 -11.39 -39.53 -31.32
C ALA A 22 -12.54 -38.54 -31.24
N GLY A 23 -13.51 -38.64 -32.16
CA GLY A 23 -14.63 -37.71 -32.23
C GLY A 23 -15.68 -38.15 -33.25
N ARG A 24 -16.72 -37.33 -33.42
CA ARG A 24 -17.78 -37.57 -34.40
C ARG A 24 -17.41 -36.92 -35.72
N VAL A 25 -17.37 -37.71 -36.79
CA VAL A 25 -17.16 -37.21 -38.15
C VAL A 25 -18.47 -36.61 -38.69
N GLN A 26 -18.39 -35.39 -39.23
CA GLN A 26 -19.46 -34.76 -40.00
C GLN A 26 -18.95 -34.48 -41.41
N LEU A 27 -19.72 -34.88 -42.42
CA LEU A 27 -19.48 -34.55 -43.82
C LEU A 27 -20.48 -33.48 -44.28
N SER A 28 -20.00 -32.32 -44.69
CA SER A 28 -20.84 -31.26 -45.25
C SER A 28 -20.17 -30.65 -46.48
N ARG A 29 -20.90 -30.64 -47.62
CA ARG A 29 -20.52 -30.01 -48.89
C ARG A 29 -19.04 -30.20 -49.31
N GLY A 30 -18.52 -31.42 -49.16
CA GLY A 30 -17.16 -31.76 -49.59
C GLY A 30 -16.05 -31.53 -48.55
N ALA A 31 -16.39 -31.10 -47.33
CA ALA A 31 -15.46 -31.02 -46.20
C ALA A 31 -15.78 -32.09 -45.15
N LEU A 32 -14.74 -32.75 -44.65
CA LEU A 32 -14.80 -33.69 -43.53
C LEU A 32 -14.32 -32.95 -42.27
N SER A 33 -15.21 -32.79 -41.29
CA SER A 33 -14.88 -32.22 -39.97
C SER A 33 -15.03 -33.28 -38.89
N ILE A 34 -14.15 -33.24 -37.88
CA ILE A 34 -14.23 -34.08 -36.69
C ILE A 34 -14.64 -33.17 -35.54
N VAL A 35 -15.76 -33.47 -34.89
CA VAL A 35 -16.23 -32.76 -33.68
C VAL A 35 -15.89 -33.63 -32.48
N TRP A 36 -15.07 -33.12 -31.57
CA TRP A 36 -14.75 -33.74 -30.30
C TRP A 36 -15.14 -32.82 -29.15
N GLU A 37 -15.40 -33.42 -27.99
CA GLU A 37 -15.65 -32.72 -26.73
C GLU A 37 -14.48 -33.05 -25.81
N ASP A 38 -13.90 -32.02 -25.21
CA ASP A 38 -12.77 -32.14 -24.29
C ASP A 38 -13.30 -32.02 -22.86
N VAL A 39 -13.19 -33.09 -22.08
CA VAL A 39 -13.67 -33.14 -20.69
C VAL A 39 -12.44 -33.06 -19.79
N GLU A 40 -12.28 -31.92 -19.11
CA GLU A 40 -11.19 -31.72 -18.17
C GLU A 40 -11.66 -32.09 -16.75
N GLU A 41 -11.23 -33.24 -16.27
CA GLU A 41 -11.52 -33.69 -14.90
C GLU A 41 -10.42 -33.23 -13.94
N ARG A 42 -10.82 -32.56 -12.84
CA ARG A 42 -9.92 -32.18 -11.75
C ARG A 42 -10.31 -32.90 -10.48
N GLU A 43 -9.41 -33.75 -9.99
CA GLU A 43 -9.58 -34.41 -8.69
C GLU A 43 -9.05 -33.53 -7.56
N HIS A 44 -9.85 -33.38 -6.51
CA HIS A 44 -9.47 -32.67 -5.30
C HIS A 44 -9.56 -33.61 -4.10
N MET A 45 -8.50 -33.64 -3.29
CA MET A 45 -8.49 -34.39 -2.04
C MET A 45 -9.30 -33.66 -0.99
N ILE A 46 -10.35 -34.31 -0.48
CA ILE A 46 -11.22 -33.77 0.57
C ILE A 46 -11.00 -34.60 1.85
N SER A 47 -10.97 -33.94 3.01
CA SER A 47 -10.91 -34.64 4.30
C SER A 47 -12.15 -35.51 4.49
N ARG A 48 -11.99 -36.73 5.04
CA ARG A 48 -13.11 -37.63 5.36
C ARG A 48 -14.11 -37.03 6.36
N SER A 49 -13.70 -36.03 7.15
CA SER A 49 -14.55 -35.32 8.10
C SER A 49 -15.28 -34.12 7.52
N ALA A 50 -14.98 -33.72 6.28
CA ALA A 50 -15.62 -32.56 5.67
C ALA A 50 -17.08 -32.87 5.31
N LEU A 51 -17.99 -31.99 5.72
CA LEU A 51 -19.40 -32.08 5.34
C LEU A 51 -19.58 -31.47 3.96
N LEU A 52 -20.07 -32.26 3.01
CA LEU A 52 -20.34 -31.81 1.64
C LEU A 52 -21.69 -31.08 1.58
N LEU A 53 -21.73 -29.98 0.82
CA LEU A 53 -22.93 -29.19 0.55
C LEU A 53 -23.60 -29.58 -0.78
N VAL A 54 -22.88 -30.33 -1.62
CA VAL A 54 -23.29 -30.73 -2.98
C VAL A 54 -23.39 -32.24 -3.08
N ASN A 55 -24.24 -32.72 -3.99
CA ASN A 55 -24.41 -34.14 -4.30
C ASN A 55 -23.84 -34.49 -5.67
N THR A 56 -23.63 -35.79 -5.91
CA THR A 56 -23.20 -36.29 -7.22
C THR A 56 -24.24 -35.95 -8.29
N GLY A 57 -23.80 -35.23 -9.32
CA GLY A 57 -24.65 -34.80 -10.44
C GLY A 57 -25.18 -33.37 -10.31
N ASP A 58 -24.89 -32.66 -9.23
CA ASP A 58 -25.24 -31.25 -9.10
C ASP A 58 -24.38 -30.39 -10.03
N GLU A 59 -25.01 -29.42 -10.72
CA GLU A 59 -24.28 -28.39 -11.47
C GLU A 59 -23.75 -27.34 -10.48
N VAL A 60 -22.44 -27.10 -10.55
CA VAL A 60 -21.76 -26.14 -9.67
C VAL A 60 -21.20 -24.97 -10.48
N THR A 61 -21.30 -23.77 -9.92
CA THR A 61 -20.74 -22.56 -10.51
C THR A 61 -19.34 -22.28 -9.97
N ALA A 62 -18.52 -21.56 -10.75
CA ALA A 62 -17.15 -21.24 -10.35
C ALA A 62 -17.12 -20.50 -9.00
N GLY A 63 -16.41 -21.08 -8.04
CA GLY A 63 -16.24 -20.53 -6.70
C GLY A 63 -17.33 -20.92 -5.71
N GLN A 64 -18.36 -21.68 -6.10
CA GLN A 64 -19.38 -22.20 -5.19
C GLN A 64 -18.75 -23.06 -4.07
N ALA A 65 -19.26 -22.91 -2.84
CA ALA A 65 -18.80 -23.70 -1.71
C ALA A 65 -19.25 -25.17 -1.88
N LEU A 66 -18.29 -26.08 -1.95
CA LEU A 66 -18.56 -27.53 -2.07
C LEU A 66 -18.60 -28.22 -0.71
N THR A 67 -17.89 -27.69 0.27
CA THR A 67 -17.81 -28.17 1.66
C THR A 67 -18.27 -27.10 2.63
N GLN A 68 -18.81 -27.52 3.78
CA GLN A 68 -19.14 -26.61 4.87
C GLN A 68 -17.86 -26.09 5.55
N GLY A 69 -17.80 -24.79 5.81
CA GLY A 69 -16.69 -24.15 6.51
C GLY A 69 -16.37 -22.76 5.95
N PRO A 70 -15.38 -22.07 6.54
CA PRO A 70 -14.92 -20.79 6.02
C PRO A 70 -14.24 -20.97 4.66
N LEU A 71 -14.56 -20.08 3.73
CA LEU A 71 -13.91 -20.04 2.42
C LEU A 71 -12.54 -19.38 2.54
N ASN A 72 -11.59 -19.86 1.74
CA ASN A 72 -10.27 -19.25 1.64
C ASN A 72 -10.37 -17.91 0.88
N PRO A 73 -10.00 -16.78 1.51
CA PRO A 73 -10.04 -15.46 0.86
C PRO A 73 -9.23 -15.36 -0.43
N HIS A 74 -8.10 -16.09 -0.53
CA HIS A 74 -7.28 -16.07 -1.74
C HIS A 74 -7.97 -16.75 -2.93
N ASP A 75 -8.73 -17.81 -2.69
CA ASP A 75 -9.47 -18.51 -3.73
C ASP A 75 -10.67 -17.68 -4.20
N ILE A 76 -11.37 -17.02 -3.28
CA ILE A 76 -12.44 -16.07 -3.61
C ILE A 76 -11.90 -14.95 -4.50
N LEU A 77 -10.74 -14.37 -4.16
CA LEU A 77 -10.14 -13.30 -4.96
C LEU A 77 -9.84 -13.73 -6.39
N ASN A 78 -9.28 -14.93 -6.56
CA ASN A 78 -8.85 -15.44 -7.87
C ASN A 78 -10.02 -15.88 -8.74
N ILE A 79 -11.09 -16.44 -8.13
CA ILE A 79 -12.20 -17.04 -8.87
C ILE A 79 -13.35 -16.04 -9.05
N ARG A 80 -13.78 -15.39 -7.96
CA ARG A 80 -14.96 -14.49 -7.93
C ARG A 80 -14.60 -13.01 -8.01
N GLY A 81 -13.34 -12.66 -7.75
CA GLY A 81 -12.83 -11.30 -7.84
C GLY A 81 -12.92 -10.49 -6.55
N LYS A 82 -12.45 -9.24 -6.63
CA LYS A 82 -12.28 -8.35 -5.47
C LYS A 82 -13.60 -7.95 -4.79
N ASP A 83 -14.68 -7.77 -5.56
CA ASP A 83 -15.94 -7.23 -5.04
C ASP A 83 -16.68 -8.30 -4.21
N GLU A 84 -16.66 -9.55 -4.68
CA GLU A 84 -17.15 -10.70 -3.92
C GLU A 84 -16.32 -10.94 -2.67
N LEU A 85 -14.98 -10.86 -2.78
CA LEU A 85 -14.10 -10.97 -1.62
C LEU A 85 -14.41 -9.90 -0.56
N GLN A 86 -14.58 -8.65 -0.97
CA GLN A 86 -14.88 -7.55 -0.05
C GLN A 86 -16.19 -7.79 0.69
N LYS A 87 -17.26 -8.19 -0.02
CA LYS A 87 -18.54 -8.53 0.60
C LYS A 87 -18.39 -9.66 1.61
N TYR A 88 -17.73 -10.75 1.22
CA TYR A 88 -17.48 -11.90 2.10
C TYR A 88 -16.74 -11.48 3.37
N LEU A 89 -15.65 -10.72 3.26
CA LEU A 89 -14.86 -10.29 4.42
C LEU A 89 -15.62 -9.29 5.31
N VAL A 90 -16.41 -8.38 4.72
CA VAL A 90 -17.25 -7.46 5.50
C VAL A 90 -18.29 -8.25 6.29
N ASP A 91 -18.99 -9.20 5.66
CA ASP A 91 -20.02 -10.00 6.32
C ASP A 91 -19.45 -10.85 7.46
N GLU A 92 -18.31 -11.52 7.25
CA GLU A 92 -17.64 -12.33 8.28
C GLU A 92 -17.18 -11.49 9.48
N VAL A 93 -16.52 -10.35 9.23
CA VAL A 93 -16.08 -9.45 10.32
C VAL A 93 -17.27 -8.86 11.05
N GLN A 94 -18.31 -8.44 10.32
CA GLN A 94 -19.51 -7.86 10.89
C GLN A 94 -20.29 -8.87 11.73
N GLN A 95 -20.32 -10.15 11.34
CA GLN A 95 -20.95 -11.22 12.11
C GLN A 95 -20.31 -11.37 13.50
N VAL A 96 -18.98 -11.28 13.58
CA VAL A 96 -18.25 -11.32 14.86
C VAL A 96 -18.60 -10.11 15.73
N TYR A 97 -18.58 -8.89 15.19
CA TYR A 97 -18.94 -7.69 15.96
C TYR A 97 -20.39 -7.69 16.43
N ARG A 98 -21.33 -8.10 15.56
CA ARG A 98 -22.75 -8.27 15.92
C ARG A 98 -22.93 -9.31 17.03
N SER A 99 -22.19 -10.41 16.99
CA SER A 99 -22.25 -11.44 18.04
C SER A 99 -21.80 -10.95 19.41
N GLN A 100 -20.91 -9.95 19.43
CA GLN A 100 -20.43 -9.28 20.65
C GLN A 100 -21.28 -8.05 21.04
N GLY A 101 -22.35 -7.77 20.28
CA GLY A 101 -23.25 -6.64 20.53
C GLY A 101 -22.67 -5.26 20.16
N VAL A 102 -21.56 -5.22 19.42
CA VAL A 102 -20.91 -3.97 19.01
C VAL A 102 -21.38 -3.57 17.61
N ALA A 103 -21.93 -2.36 17.49
CA ALA A 103 -22.33 -1.81 16.20
C ALA A 103 -21.15 -1.07 15.54
N ILE A 104 -20.71 -1.56 14.38
CA ILE A 104 -19.73 -0.91 13.52
C ILE A 104 -20.33 -0.74 12.13
N HIS A 105 -20.05 0.39 11.48
CA HIS A 105 -20.47 0.62 10.10
C HIS A 105 -19.48 0.00 9.11
N ASP A 106 -20.01 -0.71 8.12
CA ASP A 106 -19.27 -1.42 7.06
C ASP A 106 -18.17 -0.57 6.38
N LYS A 107 -18.39 0.75 6.23
CA LYS A 107 -17.42 1.70 5.66
C LYS A 107 -16.04 1.61 6.31
N HIS A 108 -15.97 1.35 7.61
CA HIS A 108 -14.71 1.28 8.34
C HIS A 108 -13.93 0.02 7.95
N ILE A 109 -14.63 -1.10 7.79
CA ILE A 109 -14.05 -2.38 7.38
C ILE A 109 -13.61 -2.29 5.91
N GLU A 110 -14.44 -1.72 5.04
CA GLU A 110 -14.11 -1.52 3.62
C GLU A 110 -12.86 -0.67 3.40
N ILE A 111 -12.68 0.40 4.19
CA ILE A 111 -11.49 1.26 4.10
C ILE A 111 -10.22 0.45 4.45
N ILE A 112 -10.28 -0.44 5.43
CA ILE A 112 -9.16 -1.31 5.80
C ILE A 112 -8.90 -2.34 4.69
N LEU A 113 -9.96 -2.99 4.18
CA LEU A 113 -9.84 -3.97 3.09
C LEU A 113 -9.29 -3.34 1.81
N ARG A 114 -9.60 -2.08 1.53
CA ARG A 114 -9.01 -1.33 0.43
C ARG A 114 -7.49 -1.27 0.54
N GLN A 115 -6.94 -1.08 1.74
CA GLN A 115 -5.49 -1.07 1.96
C GLN A 115 -4.88 -2.47 1.80
N MET A 116 -5.59 -3.51 2.23
CA MET A 116 -5.16 -4.91 2.07
C MET A 116 -5.12 -5.37 0.60
N LEU A 117 -5.90 -4.74 -0.28
CA LEU A 117 -5.99 -5.03 -1.72
C LEU A 117 -5.25 -4.02 -2.61
N ARG A 118 -4.38 -3.18 -2.02
CA ARG A 118 -3.71 -2.08 -2.72
C ARG A 118 -2.61 -2.54 -3.69
N ARG A 119 -2.04 -3.73 -3.48
CA ARG A 119 -0.93 -4.27 -4.28
C ARG A 119 -1.40 -5.28 -5.32
N VAL A 120 -0.70 -5.31 -6.45
CA VAL A 120 -0.88 -6.30 -7.53
C VAL A 120 0.44 -7.02 -7.80
N GLN A 121 0.37 -8.29 -8.20
CA GLN A 121 1.52 -9.06 -8.64
C GLN A 121 1.53 -9.17 -10.15
N VAL A 122 2.64 -8.77 -10.78
CA VAL A 122 2.81 -8.81 -12.23
C VAL A 122 2.90 -10.27 -12.71
N GLU A 123 2.13 -10.64 -13.72
CA GLU A 123 2.16 -11.96 -14.36
C GLU A 123 2.97 -11.93 -15.65
N SER A 124 2.65 -10.99 -16.54
CA SER A 124 3.34 -10.77 -17.81
C SER A 124 3.78 -9.32 -17.90
N THR A 125 4.99 -9.10 -18.38
CA THR A 125 5.60 -7.77 -18.48
C THR A 125 5.08 -6.96 -19.65
N GLY A 126 4.64 -7.62 -20.74
CA GLY A 126 4.44 -6.94 -22.02
C GLY A 126 5.68 -6.14 -22.42
N ASP A 127 5.47 -4.90 -22.86
CA ASP A 127 6.53 -3.93 -23.18
C ASP A 127 6.86 -2.99 -22.01
N THR A 128 6.36 -3.26 -20.80
CA THR A 128 6.68 -2.45 -19.61
C THR A 128 8.03 -2.83 -18.99
N GLU A 129 8.61 -1.93 -18.20
CA GLU A 129 9.82 -2.17 -17.41
C GLU A 129 9.59 -3.04 -16.15
N LEU A 130 8.41 -3.62 -16.00
CA LEU A 130 8.05 -4.43 -14.84
C LEU A 130 8.65 -5.83 -14.92
N ILE A 131 8.84 -6.48 -13.77
CA ILE A 131 9.39 -7.84 -13.69
C ILE A 131 8.26 -8.82 -13.33
N PRO A 132 8.18 -10.02 -13.96
CA PRO A 132 7.22 -11.04 -13.56
C PRO A 132 7.39 -11.41 -12.08
N GLY A 133 6.28 -11.53 -11.36
CA GLY A 133 6.26 -11.84 -9.93
C GLY A 133 6.52 -10.65 -9.01
N GLN A 134 6.90 -9.49 -9.54
CA GLN A 134 7.09 -8.27 -8.76
C GLN A 134 5.74 -7.79 -8.19
N MET A 135 5.75 -7.35 -6.92
CA MET A 135 4.61 -6.68 -6.30
C MET A 135 4.74 -5.17 -6.49
N VAL A 136 3.72 -4.56 -7.07
CA VAL A 136 3.68 -3.12 -7.37
C VAL A 136 2.38 -2.53 -6.82
N ASP A 137 2.38 -1.23 -6.53
CA ASP A 137 1.14 -0.54 -6.19
C ASP A 137 0.18 -0.57 -7.38
N LYS A 138 -1.11 -0.77 -7.11
CA LYS A 138 -2.12 -0.90 -8.16
C LYS A 138 -2.23 0.36 -9.01
N PHE A 139 -2.15 1.55 -8.41
CA PHE A 139 -2.26 2.82 -9.15
C PHE A 139 -1.01 3.05 -9.99
N GLU A 140 0.17 2.80 -9.42
CA GLU A 140 1.42 2.88 -10.16
C GLU A 140 1.45 1.92 -11.36
N PHE A 141 0.98 0.68 -11.16
CA PHE A 141 0.84 -0.32 -12.22
C PHE A 141 -0.09 0.17 -13.33
N GLN A 142 -1.24 0.76 -12.97
CA GLN A 142 -2.20 1.31 -13.92
C GLN A 142 -1.60 2.49 -14.71
N ASP A 143 -0.86 3.38 -14.05
CA ASP A 143 -0.22 4.53 -14.70
C ASP A 143 0.87 4.10 -15.68
N ARG A 144 1.72 3.14 -15.29
CA ARG A 144 2.76 2.58 -16.17
C ARG A 144 2.15 1.92 -17.41
N ASN A 145 1.10 1.12 -17.21
CA ASN A 145 0.37 0.50 -18.31
C ASN A 145 -0.32 1.52 -19.22
N ALA A 146 -0.89 2.58 -18.66
CA ALA A 146 -1.54 3.64 -19.44
C ALA A 146 -0.54 4.35 -20.36
N ARG A 147 0.71 4.58 -19.90
CA ARG A 147 1.78 5.16 -20.71
C ARG A 147 2.17 4.25 -21.88
N VAL A 148 2.46 2.97 -21.61
CA VAL A 148 2.83 2.00 -22.66
C VAL A 148 1.72 1.83 -23.69
N LEU A 149 0.46 1.81 -23.22
CA LEU A 149 -0.69 1.73 -24.12
C LEU A 149 -0.82 2.97 -25.01
N ALA A 150 -0.51 4.17 -24.48
CA ALA A 150 -0.50 5.41 -25.26
C ALA A 150 0.60 5.45 -26.33
N GLU A 151 1.74 4.80 -26.06
CA GLU A 151 2.83 4.60 -27.00
C GLU A 151 2.55 3.49 -28.03
N GLY A 152 1.46 2.73 -27.84
CA GLY A 152 1.01 1.68 -28.75
C GLY A 152 1.62 0.30 -28.48
N GLY A 153 2.31 0.12 -27.35
CA GLY A 153 2.88 -1.15 -26.91
C GLY A 153 1.86 -2.09 -26.25
N GLU A 154 2.33 -3.27 -25.86
CA GLU A 154 1.55 -4.27 -25.13
C GLU A 154 1.63 -4.01 -23.60
N PRO A 155 0.50 -3.76 -22.91
CA PRO A 155 0.50 -3.50 -21.48
C PRO A 155 0.80 -4.79 -20.68
N ALA A 156 1.36 -4.62 -19.47
CA ALA A 156 1.56 -5.72 -18.55
C ALA A 156 0.23 -6.27 -18.01
N THR A 157 0.21 -7.56 -17.66
CA THR A 157 -0.89 -8.18 -16.93
C THR A 157 -0.48 -8.42 -15.48
N ALA A 158 -1.42 -8.27 -14.55
CA ALA A 158 -1.18 -8.50 -13.13
C ALA A 158 -2.42 -9.09 -12.46
N LYS A 159 -2.19 -9.86 -11.40
CA LYS A 159 -3.23 -10.38 -10.51
C LYS A 159 -3.30 -9.55 -9.23
N PRO A 160 -4.51 -9.25 -8.73
CA PRO A 160 -4.66 -8.60 -7.43
C PRO A 160 -4.16 -9.53 -6.31
N MET A 161 -3.54 -8.95 -5.29
CA MET A 161 -3.04 -9.70 -4.14
C MET A 161 -3.73 -9.21 -2.87
N LEU A 162 -4.24 -10.15 -2.08
CA LEU A 162 -4.70 -9.88 -0.72
C LEU A 162 -3.53 -9.99 0.24
N LEU A 163 -3.21 -8.90 0.93
CA LEU A 163 -2.16 -8.86 1.96
C LEU A 163 -2.78 -8.69 3.35
N GLY A 164 -2.20 -9.36 4.35
CA GLY A 164 -2.53 -9.10 5.75
C GLY A 164 -2.17 -7.66 6.14
N VAL A 165 -2.86 -7.09 7.13
CA VAL A 165 -2.69 -5.69 7.56
C VAL A 165 -1.22 -5.34 7.87
N THR A 166 -0.51 -6.22 8.57
CA THR A 166 0.92 -6.05 8.91
C THR A 166 1.78 -5.98 7.65
N ARG A 167 1.60 -6.91 6.71
CA ARG A 167 2.37 -6.92 5.45
C ARG A 167 2.02 -5.74 4.54
N ALA A 168 0.75 -5.37 4.46
CA ALA A 168 0.31 -4.20 3.70
C ALA A 168 0.93 -2.90 4.27
N SER A 169 1.08 -2.81 5.60
CA SER A 169 1.66 -1.63 6.28
C SER A 169 3.19 -1.55 6.10
N LEU A 170 3.89 -2.68 6.07
CA LEU A 170 5.33 -2.73 5.80
C LEU A 170 5.67 -2.42 4.33
N LEU A 171 4.77 -2.77 3.41
CA LEU A 171 4.88 -2.51 1.97
C LEU A 171 4.21 -1.18 1.59
N THR A 172 4.28 -0.16 2.43
CA THR A 172 3.90 1.22 2.05
C THR A 172 5.03 1.87 1.24
N ASP A 173 4.73 2.94 0.50
CA ASP A 173 5.70 3.61 -0.38
C ASP A 173 6.72 4.46 0.39
N SER A 174 6.33 4.97 1.57
CA SER A 174 7.23 5.68 2.48
C SER A 174 8.00 4.71 3.36
N PHE A 175 9.33 4.73 3.22
CA PHE A 175 10.18 3.95 4.10
C PHE A 175 10.21 4.51 5.54
N LEU A 176 9.99 5.83 5.73
CA LEU A 176 9.89 6.43 7.07
C LEU A 176 8.63 5.92 7.80
N ALA A 177 7.49 5.91 7.11
CA ALA A 177 6.25 5.37 7.65
C ALA A 177 6.36 3.85 7.91
N ALA A 178 6.97 3.09 6.98
CA ALA A 178 7.20 1.66 7.16
C ALA A 178 8.12 1.36 8.35
N ALA A 179 9.26 2.05 8.45
CA ALA A 179 10.22 1.86 9.53
C ALA A 179 9.63 2.23 10.90
N SER A 180 8.76 3.24 10.97
CA SER A 180 8.07 3.61 12.21
C SER A 180 7.11 2.54 12.74
N PHE A 181 6.69 1.58 11.89
CA PHE A 181 5.76 0.53 12.28
C PHE A 181 6.50 -0.66 12.91
N GLN A 182 7.28 -1.39 12.12
CA GLN A 182 8.04 -2.59 12.53
C GLN A 182 9.25 -2.80 11.60
N GLU A 183 10.14 -3.75 11.92
CA GLU A 183 11.29 -4.16 11.07
C GLU A 183 12.24 -3.00 10.67
N THR A 184 12.43 -2.02 11.56
CA THR A 184 13.24 -0.79 11.33
C THR A 184 14.57 -1.05 10.61
N THR A 185 15.38 -1.96 11.13
CA THR A 185 16.71 -2.29 10.57
C THR A 185 16.63 -2.76 9.12
N ARG A 186 15.67 -3.65 8.81
CA ARG A 186 15.50 -4.19 7.45
C ARG A 186 14.98 -3.13 6.49
N VAL A 187 14.02 -2.31 6.91
CA VAL A 187 13.42 -1.26 6.06
C VAL A 187 14.47 -0.20 5.72
N LEU A 188 15.23 0.29 6.71
CA LEU A 188 16.24 1.32 6.49
C LEU A 188 17.44 0.82 5.68
N THR A 189 17.88 -0.42 5.91
CA THR A 189 18.96 -1.00 5.08
C THR A 189 18.54 -1.16 3.63
N GLN A 190 17.32 -1.64 3.37
CA GLN A 190 16.80 -1.74 2.01
C GLN A 190 16.72 -0.37 1.33
N ALA A 191 16.19 0.64 2.04
CA ALA A 191 16.08 2.00 1.53
C ALA A 191 17.46 2.63 1.24
N ALA A 192 18.46 2.38 2.09
CA ALA A 192 19.82 2.86 1.88
C ALA A 192 20.50 2.19 0.67
N VAL A 193 20.29 0.88 0.48
CA VAL A 193 20.84 0.13 -0.66
C VAL A 193 20.18 0.54 -1.96
N SER A 194 18.87 0.79 -1.97
CA SER A 194 18.14 1.23 -3.16
C SER A 194 18.26 2.74 -3.44
N GLY A 195 18.82 3.52 -2.52
CA GLY A 195 18.82 4.98 -2.61
C GLY A 195 17.41 5.58 -2.64
N ALA A 196 16.47 4.98 -1.88
CA ALA A 196 15.09 5.43 -1.86
C ALA A 196 14.95 6.85 -1.30
N HIS A 197 14.08 7.64 -1.92
CA HIS A 197 13.75 9.00 -1.47
C HIS A 197 12.29 9.03 -1.01
N ASP A 198 12.04 9.67 0.14
CA ASP A 198 10.69 9.83 0.70
C ASP A 198 10.16 11.23 0.40
N TRP A 199 9.00 11.31 -0.23
CA TRP A 199 8.36 12.57 -0.63
C TRP A 199 7.47 13.16 0.45
N LEU A 200 7.36 12.53 1.63
CA LEU A 200 6.59 13.02 2.79
C LEU A 200 5.12 13.32 2.44
N LEU A 201 4.49 12.49 1.60
CA LEU A 201 3.10 12.69 1.18
C LEU A 201 2.07 12.20 2.21
N GLY A 202 2.49 11.35 3.16
CA GLY A 202 1.61 10.75 4.13
C GLY A 202 1.53 11.50 5.46
N LEU A 203 0.66 11.01 6.34
CA LEU A 203 0.42 11.62 7.64
C LEU A 203 1.60 11.39 8.60
N LYS A 204 2.17 10.17 8.63
CA LYS A 204 3.18 9.80 9.63
C LYS A 204 4.52 10.46 9.37
N GLU A 205 4.90 10.54 8.11
CA GLU A 205 6.14 11.14 7.64
C GLU A 205 6.22 12.61 8.08
N ASN A 206 5.13 13.36 7.88
CA ASN A 206 5.06 14.76 8.30
C ASN A 206 5.10 14.92 9.82
N VAL A 207 4.42 14.03 10.57
CA VAL A 207 4.48 14.04 12.04
C VAL A 207 5.90 13.76 12.55
N ILE A 208 6.61 12.80 11.96
CA ILE A 208 7.98 12.45 12.36
C ILE A 208 8.94 13.63 12.15
N ILE A 209 8.76 14.38 11.06
CA ILE A 209 9.61 15.53 10.71
C ILE A 209 9.17 16.82 11.42
N GLY A 210 7.94 16.88 11.94
CA GLY A 210 7.37 18.08 12.58
C GLY A 210 6.78 19.09 11.59
N ARG A 211 6.40 18.66 10.38
CA ARG A 211 5.67 19.46 9.38
C ARG A 211 4.15 19.27 9.54
N LEU A 212 3.37 20.25 9.08
CA LEU A 212 1.91 20.13 9.04
C LEU A 212 1.46 18.90 8.24
N ILE A 213 0.50 18.15 8.79
CA ILE A 213 -0.04 16.95 8.16
C ILE A 213 -0.96 17.30 6.97
N PRO A 214 -0.93 16.51 5.88
CA PRO A 214 -1.79 16.69 4.72
C PRO A 214 -3.20 16.12 4.99
N ALA A 215 -3.88 16.64 6.01
CA ALA A 215 -5.20 16.17 6.43
C ALA A 215 -6.33 17.17 6.12
N GLN A 216 -6.01 18.34 5.55
CA GLN A 216 -7.00 19.38 5.29
C GLN A 216 -7.74 19.16 3.97
N VAL A 217 -9.06 19.35 4.07
CA VAL A 217 -9.98 19.63 2.97
C VAL A 217 -9.55 20.95 2.34
N ASP A 218 -9.55 21.02 1.00
CA ASP A 218 -9.31 22.25 0.24
C ASP A 218 -10.36 23.32 0.57
N SER A 219 -10.16 24.06 1.66
CA SER A 219 -10.83 25.33 1.89
C SER A 219 -9.83 26.44 1.57
N LEU A 220 -9.58 26.64 0.27
CA LEU A 220 -9.26 27.89 -0.44
C LEU A 220 -8.25 28.90 0.15
N GLN A 221 -7.56 28.62 1.26
CA GLN A 221 -6.74 29.60 1.99
C GLN A 221 -5.28 29.14 2.17
N MET A 222 -4.94 27.90 1.82
CA MET A 222 -3.57 27.38 1.95
C MET A 222 -2.69 27.58 0.73
N GLU A 223 -3.28 27.72 -0.47
CA GLU A 223 -2.49 28.08 -1.67
C GLU A 223 -1.87 29.48 -1.54
N GLU A 224 -2.45 30.37 -0.73
CA GLU A 224 -1.99 31.74 -0.53
C GLU A 224 -0.78 31.83 0.43
N GLU A 225 -0.67 30.93 1.42
CA GLU A 225 0.47 30.86 2.36
C GLU A 225 1.65 30.00 1.84
N ALA A 226 1.42 29.12 0.86
CA ALA A 226 2.46 28.26 0.29
C ALA A 226 3.28 28.94 -0.81
N LEU A 227 2.88 30.12 -1.27
CA LEU A 227 3.67 30.91 -2.19
C LEU A 227 4.79 31.61 -1.41
N PRO A 228 6.07 31.46 -1.80
CA PRO A 228 7.12 32.27 -1.20
C PRO A 228 6.74 33.74 -1.39
N GLU A 229 6.78 34.54 -0.31
CA GLU A 229 6.58 35.98 -0.42
C GLU A 229 7.43 36.49 -1.60
N PRO A 230 6.86 37.29 -2.52
CA PRO A 230 7.65 37.82 -3.60
C PRO A 230 8.80 38.59 -2.96
N VAL A 231 10.02 38.10 -3.16
CA VAL A 231 11.23 38.86 -2.83
C VAL A 231 11.03 40.20 -3.49
N LEU A 232 10.79 41.22 -2.67
CA LEU A 232 10.55 42.58 -3.13
C LEU A 232 11.70 42.87 -4.10
N SER A 233 11.38 43.06 -5.38
CA SER A 233 12.40 43.48 -6.34
C SER A 233 12.95 44.79 -5.77
N MET A 234 14.17 44.76 -5.24
CA MET A 234 14.86 45.95 -4.79
C MET A 234 14.75 46.93 -5.94
N VAL A 235 13.99 47.98 -5.69
CA VAL A 235 13.72 49.04 -6.64
C VAL A 235 15.07 49.53 -7.15
N GLU A 236 15.22 49.56 -8.47
CA GLU A 236 16.28 50.29 -9.17
C GLU A 236 16.16 51.78 -8.84
N SER A 237 16.57 52.19 -7.63
CA SER A 237 16.59 53.61 -7.26
C SER A 237 17.46 53.86 -6.03
N SER A 238 18.74 53.47 -6.05
CA SER A 238 19.67 53.90 -5.01
C SER A 238 21.14 53.95 -5.47
N ALA A 239 21.39 54.33 -6.72
CA ALA A 239 22.75 54.71 -7.14
C ALA A 239 23.01 56.21 -6.93
N ASP A 240 21.97 57.05 -7.02
CA ASP A 240 22.10 58.50 -6.94
C ASP A 240 22.15 59.02 -5.49
N ASP A 241 21.46 58.35 -4.55
CA ASP A 241 21.46 58.73 -3.11
C ASP A 241 22.84 58.58 -2.45
N TRP A 242 23.65 57.60 -2.88
CA TRP A 242 24.99 57.38 -2.32
C TRP A 242 26.02 58.43 -2.79
N LEU A 243 25.82 59.01 -3.98
CA LEU A 243 26.70 60.06 -4.51
C LEU A 243 26.42 61.43 -3.88
N GLU A 244 25.18 61.68 -3.44
CA GLU A 244 24.82 62.92 -2.76
C GLU A 244 25.37 62.95 -1.32
N ILE A 245 25.29 61.81 -0.60
CA ILE A 245 25.86 61.65 0.75
C ILE A 245 27.39 61.77 0.74
N ALA A 246 28.07 61.27 -0.30
CA ALA A 246 29.52 61.39 -0.44
C ALA A 246 29.99 62.81 -0.80
N SER A 247 29.11 63.64 -1.36
CA SER A 247 29.43 65.02 -1.79
C SER A 247 29.32 66.05 -0.65
N GLN A 248 28.60 65.74 0.42
CA GLN A 248 28.49 66.60 1.60
C GLN A 248 29.60 66.23 2.59
N GLY A 249 30.67 67.04 2.55
CA GLY A 249 31.96 66.77 3.19
C GLY A 249 31.89 66.35 4.67
N LEU A 250 32.80 65.43 5.02
CA LEU A 250 33.11 64.96 6.36
C LEU A 250 33.33 66.13 7.35
N GLY A 251 32.35 66.34 8.24
CA GLY A 251 32.52 67.12 9.46
C GLY A 251 33.28 66.34 10.54
N PRO A 252 33.91 67.01 11.52
CA PRO A 252 34.91 66.40 12.38
C PRO A 252 34.31 65.36 13.33
N ILE A 253 35.05 64.26 13.49
CA ILE A 253 34.78 63.15 14.41
C ILE A 253 34.92 63.66 15.85
N GLY A 254 33.83 63.58 16.62
CA GLY A 254 33.87 63.71 18.08
C GLY A 254 32.82 64.65 18.65
N ALA A 255 31.58 64.16 18.82
CA ALA A 255 30.65 64.60 19.86
C ALA A 255 29.47 63.61 19.93
N SER A 256 29.35 62.90 21.05
CA SER A 256 28.17 62.09 21.37
C SER A 256 27.00 63.03 21.70
N PRO A 257 25.79 62.82 21.17
CA PRO A 257 24.59 63.44 21.73
C PRO A 257 23.93 62.50 22.76
N ASP A 258 23.74 63.07 23.94
CA ASP A 258 22.88 62.65 25.04
C ASP A 258 21.50 62.17 24.56
N VAL A 259 21.05 61.01 25.05
CA VAL A 259 19.65 60.58 24.96
C VAL A 259 19.08 60.55 26.37
N GLY A 260 18.38 61.63 26.71
CA GLY A 260 17.61 61.77 27.94
C GLY A 260 16.10 61.73 27.67
N SER A 261 15.44 60.89 28.47
CA SER A 261 14.08 60.99 29.05
C SER A 261 12.82 60.94 28.17
N ASP A 262 12.01 59.93 28.53
CA ASP A 262 10.56 59.91 28.73
C ASP A 262 9.62 59.67 27.54
N THR A 263 9.07 58.44 27.45
CA THR A 263 7.75 58.11 28.05
C THR A 263 7.29 56.67 27.73
N THR A 264 7.23 55.86 28.80
CA THR A 264 6.11 54.97 29.19
C THR A 264 5.25 54.27 28.12
N GLY A 265 5.50 52.97 27.93
CA GLY A 265 4.54 51.98 27.45
C GLY A 265 4.76 50.66 28.18
N MET A 266 3.89 50.34 29.13
CA MET A 266 3.96 49.16 30.01
C MET A 266 3.86 47.84 29.23
N ILE A 267 4.82 46.94 29.43
CA ILE A 267 4.65 45.49 29.27
C ILE A 267 4.97 44.87 30.62
N SER A 268 3.94 44.33 31.27
CA SER A 268 4.05 43.53 32.48
C SER A 268 4.54 42.13 32.10
N VAL A 269 5.75 41.79 32.52
CA VAL A 269 6.24 40.41 32.57
C VAL A 269 5.56 39.76 33.79
N VAL A 270 4.78 38.70 33.55
CA VAL A 270 4.27 37.85 34.62
C VAL A 270 5.36 36.83 34.90
N ASP A 271 5.99 36.95 36.07
CA ASP A 271 6.79 35.88 36.68
C ASP A 271 5.85 34.75 37.08
N GLU A 272 6.15 33.52 36.62
CA GLU A 272 5.47 32.32 37.08
C GLU A 272 6.39 31.64 38.11
N GLU A 273 5.97 31.71 39.37
CA GLU A 273 6.62 31.09 40.51
C GLU A 273 6.53 29.55 40.42
N VAL A 274 7.67 28.90 40.63
CA VAL A 274 7.77 27.44 40.79
C VAL A 274 7.29 27.07 42.20
N GLU A 275 6.05 26.59 42.33
CA GLU A 275 5.57 25.92 43.54
C GLU A 275 6.08 24.47 43.55
N THR A 276 6.99 24.18 44.48
CA THR A 276 7.29 22.81 44.94
C THR A 276 6.11 22.31 45.78
N ARG A 277 5.46 21.23 45.34
CA ARG A 277 4.57 20.44 46.21
C ARG A 277 5.17 19.07 46.47
N ASP A 278 5.35 18.80 47.75
CA ASP A 278 5.62 17.51 48.34
C ASP A 278 4.49 16.53 48.02
N THR A 279 4.85 15.33 47.55
CA THR A 279 4.01 14.14 47.69
C THR A 279 4.91 12.99 48.11
N GLU A 280 4.80 12.63 49.39
CA GLU A 280 5.28 11.38 49.95
C GLU A 280 4.40 10.22 49.48
N GLY A 281 5.04 9.09 49.15
CA GLY A 281 4.53 7.74 49.43
C GLY A 281 3.78 7.01 48.31
N SER A 282 4.47 6.10 47.61
CA SER A 282 4.16 4.66 47.66
C SER A 282 5.09 3.85 46.75
N ASP A 283 5.84 2.96 47.40
CA ASP A 283 6.23 1.61 46.97
C ASP A 283 7.18 1.44 45.78
N ASP A 284 8.49 1.42 46.11
CA ASP A 284 9.53 0.71 45.37
C ASP A 284 9.33 -0.81 45.53
N GLU A 285 9.07 -1.53 44.44
CA GLU A 285 9.42 -2.95 44.34
C GLU A 285 10.57 -3.11 43.34
N ASP A 286 11.76 -3.31 43.90
CA ASP A 286 12.95 -3.80 43.22
C ASP A 286 12.72 -5.25 42.76
N ILE A 287 12.80 -5.51 41.45
CA ILE A 287 12.93 -6.88 40.93
C ILE A 287 14.42 -7.22 40.85
N ASP A 288 14.89 -7.91 41.89
CA ASP A 288 16.21 -8.52 41.94
C ASP A 288 16.38 -9.59 40.85
N LEU A 289 17.38 -9.39 40.00
CA LEU A 289 17.98 -10.39 39.14
C LEU A 289 19.12 -11.07 39.90
N ASN A 290 18.95 -12.36 40.22
CA ASN A 290 19.91 -13.44 40.46
C ASN A 290 19.21 -14.45 41.39
N GLY A 291 19.12 -15.76 41.18
CA GLY A 291 19.89 -16.73 40.42
C GLY A 291 19.85 -18.01 41.25
N ASP A 292 19.53 -19.15 40.64
CA ASP A 292 19.95 -20.53 41.02
C ASP A 292 19.11 -21.50 40.18
N ALA A 293 19.71 -22.14 39.18
CA ALA A 293 20.34 -23.45 39.34
C ALA A 293 19.30 -24.53 39.62
N ASP A 294 18.73 -25.11 38.56
CA ASP A 294 18.57 -26.56 38.56
C ASP A 294 18.56 -27.17 37.16
N SER A 295 19.18 -28.33 37.12
CA SER A 295 19.68 -29.07 35.96
C SER A 295 18.54 -29.77 35.19
N PRO A 296 18.68 -30.05 33.88
CA PRO A 296 17.76 -30.94 33.20
C PRO A 296 18.06 -32.39 33.62
N ASN A 297 17.02 -33.06 34.13
CA ASN A 297 17.12 -34.45 34.56
C ASN A 297 17.40 -35.36 33.34
N ILE A 298 18.59 -35.95 33.34
CA ILE A 298 18.96 -37.14 32.57
C ILE A 298 18.38 -38.34 33.31
N PHE A 299 17.50 -39.11 32.66
CA PHE A 299 17.57 -40.57 32.70
C PHE A 299 17.04 -41.16 31.40
N SER A 300 17.74 -42.21 31.00
CA SER A 300 17.99 -42.72 29.65
C SER A 300 17.14 -43.99 29.32
N PRO A 301 17.38 -44.70 28.19
CA PRO A 301 16.44 -45.61 27.51
C PRO A 301 16.57 -47.11 27.88
N THR A 302 15.88 -47.97 27.10
CA THR A 302 15.84 -49.47 27.05
C THR A 302 14.94 -50.12 28.11
N GLU A 303 14.06 -51.12 27.86
CA GLU A 303 14.08 -52.33 27.02
C GLU A 303 12.65 -52.86 26.63
N GLU A 304 12.64 -53.85 25.71
CA GLU A 304 11.55 -54.70 25.13
C GLU A 304 10.87 -54.26 23.82
#